data_AF-A0A081D300-F1
#
_entry.id   AF-A0A081D300-F1
#
_cell.length_a   1.000
_cell.length_b   1.000
_cell.length_c   1.000
_cell.angle_alpha   90.00
_cell.angle_beta   90.00
_cell.angle_gamma   90.00
#
_symmetry.space_group_name_H-M   'P 1'
#
loop_
_entity.id
_entity.type
_entity.pdbx_description
1 polymer ?
#
loop_
_entity_poly.entity_id
_entity_poly.type
_entity_poly.pdbx_seq_one_letter_code
_entity_poly.pdbx_strand_id
1 'polypeptide(L)' 'MYQGAFLMRRLENVRGEFSLTALVYNIKRAITLVGVAGLIAPVMP' A
#
# COMPACT_ATOMS: atom_id res chain seq x y z
N MET A 1 -12.12 6.05 -6.44
CA MET A 1 -11.54 5.22 -5.36
C MET A 1 -12.68 4.87 -4.42
N TYR A 2 -13.16 3.63 -4.42
CA TYR A 2 -14.03 3.14 -3.36
C TYR A 2 -13.13 2.86 -2.15
N GLN A 3 -12.67 3.91 -1.46
CA GLN A 3 -12.18 3.72 -0.09
C GLN A 3 -13.43 3.38 0.71
N GLY A 4 -13.64 2.08 0.94
CA GLY A 4 -14.72 1.59 1.79
C GLY A 4 -14.75 2.39 3.08
N ALA A 5 -15.93 2.48 3.70
CA ALA A 5 -16.07 3.18 4.97
C ALA A 5 -15.02 2.67 5.96
N PHE A 6 -14.28 3.59 6.58
CA PHE A 6 -13.34 3.24 7.65
C PHE A 6 -14.09 2.45 8.72
N LEU A 7 -13.55 1.30 9.11
CA LEU A 7 -14.25 0.34 9.96
C LEU A 7 -14.09 0.69 11.44
N MET A 8 -12.98 1.33 11.81
CA MET A 8 -12.67 1.71 13.18
C MET A 8 -13.14 3.12 13.53
N ARG A 9 -13.48 3.31 14.82
CA ARG A 9 -13.77 4.62 15.41
C ARG A 9 -12.48 5.24 15.95
N ARG A 10 -12.41 6.58 15.93
CA ARG A 10 -11.28 7.47 16.32
C ARG A 10 -10.24 7.73 15.24
N LEU A 11 -9.67 8.94 15.27
CA LEU A 11 -8.85 9.50 14.19
C LEU A 11 -7.53 8.75 14.01
N GLU A 12 -6.92 8.28 15.10
CA GLU A 12 -5.70 7.47 15.08
C GLU A 12 -5.89 6.18 14.29
N ASN A 13 -7.02 5.50 14.47
CA ASN A 13 -7.31 4.23 13.79
C ASN A 13 -7.64 4.45 12.32
N VAL A 14 -8.43 5.49 12.02
CA VAL A 14 -8.75 5.93 10.65
C VAL A 14 -7.48 6.27 9.86
N ARG A 15 -6.52 6.96 10.50
CA ARG A 15 -5.21 7.24 9.88
C ARG A 15 -4.44 5.96 9.58
N GLY A 16 -4.50 4.97 10.48
CA GLY A 16 -3.92 3.65 10.26
C GLY A 16 -4.52 2.95 9.03
N GLU A 17 -5.85 2.87 8.96
CA GLU A 17 -6.57 2.26 7.83
C GLU A 17 -6.29 2.98 6.50
N PHE A 18 -6.26 4.31 6.51
CA PHE A 18 -5.94 5.09 5.31
C PHE A 18 -4.50 4.83 4.84
N SER A 19 -3.55 4.81 5.78
CA SER A 19 -2.13 4.55 5.50
C SER A 19 -1.93 3.13 4.95
N LEU A 20 -2.61 2.13 5.51
CA LEU A 20 -2.56 0.75 5.02
C LEU A 20 -3.16 0.63 3.61
N THR A 21 -4.27 1.30 3.35
CA THR A 21 -4.88 1.32 2.01
C THR A 21 -3.93 1.95 0.98
N ALA A 22 -3.33 3.09 1.32
CA ALA A 22 -2.34 3.76 0.48
C ALA A 22 -1.09 2.89 0.27
N LEU A 23 -0.62 2.21 1.31
CA LEU A 23 0.53 1.30 1.24
C LEU A 23 0.27 0.14 0.30
N VAL A 24 -0.87 -0.54 0.44
CA VAL A 24 -1.26 -1.65 -0.45
C VAL A 24 -1.37 -1.18 -1.90
N TYR A 25 -2.00 -0.01 -2.12
CA TYR A 25 -2.07 0.57 -3.46
C TYR A 25 -0.67 0.85 -4.03
N ASN A 26 0.21 1.47 -3.24
CA ASN A 26 1.56 1.81 -3.69
C ASN A 26 2.41 0.57 -3.97
N ILE A 27 2.30 -0.50 -3.17
CA ILE A 27 2.96 -1.78 -3.44
C ILE A 27 2.46 -2.39 -4.76
N LYS A 28 1.14 -2.47 -4.94
CA LYS A 28 0.55 -2.98 -6.19
C LYS A 28 1.01 -2.15 -7.39
N ARG A 29 1.03 -0.83 -7.25
CA ARG A 29 1.50 0.09 -8.29
C ARG A 29 2.97 -0.12 -8.59
N ALA A 30 3.83 -0.23 -7.58
CA ALA A 30 5.26 -0.47 -7.76
C ALA A 30 5.51 -1.79 -8.50
N ILE A 31 4.85 -2.88 -8.10
CA ILE A 31 4.90 -4.16 -8.80
C ILE A 31 4.43 -4.02 -10.26
N THR A 32 3.37 -3.25 -10.50
CA THR A 32 2.85 -3.03 -11.87
C THR A 32 3.85 -2.27 -12.74
N LEU A 33 4.57 -1.30 -12.18
CA LEU A 33 5.49 -0.43 -12.93
C LEU A 33 6.84 -1.09 -13.22
N VAL A 34 7.42 -1.82 -12.25
CA VAL A 34 8.79 -2.35 -12.37
C VAL A 34 8.86 -3.88 -12.31
N GLY A 35 7.74 -4.56 -12.09
CA GLY A 35 7.71 -6.01 -11.87
C GLY A 35 8.35 -6.43 -10.54
N VAL A 36 8.16 -7.70 -10.16
CA VAL A 36 8.79 -8.26 -8.95
C VAL A 36 10.32 -8.28 -9.12
N ALA A 37 10.81 -8.62 -10.30
CA ALA A 37 12.25 -8.65 -10.60
C ALA A 37 12.90 -7.27 -10.41
N GLY A 38 12.27 -6.19 -10.90
CA GLY A 38 12.78 -4.84 -10.72
C GLY A 38 12.77 -4.37 -9.26
N LEU A 39 11.83 -4.85 -8.44
CA LEU A 39 11.79 -4.56 -7.01
C LEU A 39 12.92 -5.23 -6.22
N ILE A 40 13.31 -6.46 -6.58
CA ILE A 40 14.32 -7.24 -5.85
C ILE A 40 15.74 -7.08 -6.41
N ALA A 41 15.89 -6.46 -7.60
CA ALA A 41 17.19 -6.26 -8.23
C ALA A 41 18.24 -5.60 -7.30
N PRO A 42 17.91 -4.61 -6.45
CA PRO A 42 18.90 -3.99 -5.55
C PRO A 42 19.40 -4.89 -4.41
N VAL A 43 18.71 -6.00 -4.13
CA VAL A 43 19.07 -6.94 -3.04
C VAL A 43 19.54 -8.30 -3.56
N MET A 44 19.60 -8.46 -4.89
CA MET A 44 20.21 -9.63 -5.53
C MET A 44 21.74 -9.47 -5.48
N PRO A 45 22.50 -10.55 -5.17
CA PRO A 45 23.96 -10.51 -5.09
C PRO A 45 24.64 -10.19 -6.43
#